data_AF-A0A7C7GX75-F1
#
_entry.id   AF-A0A7C7GX75-F1
#
_cell.length_a   1.000
_cell.length_b   1.000
_cell.length_c   1.000
_cell.angle_alpha   90.00
_cell.angle_beta   90.00
_cell.angle_gamma   90.00
#
_symmetry.space_group_name_H-M   'P 1'
#
loop_
_entity.id
_entity.type
_entity.pdbx_description
1 polymer ?
#
loop_
_entity_poly.entity_id
_entity_poly.type
_entity_poly.pdbx_seq_one_letter_code
_entity_poly.pdbx_strand_id
1 'polypeptide(L)'
;MIKTRMQEIIDGIGQTFGATIEFDYRDGYPPTINAVAAFEKLLASAKKIVGDGAGYPYLSMGGEDFSYYAQKVPGCFFFIGSAPEDKPFRSVPHHCSHFDIDERALLVGSSIFVQLIEDQLMQ
;
A
#
# COMPACT_ATOMS: atom_id res chain seq x y z
N MET A 1 17.14 -6.24 11.06
CA MET A 1 16.79 -7.24 12.10
C MET A 1 16.48 -8.60 11.48
N ILE A 2 15.49 -8.76 10.59
CA ILE A 2 15.13 -10.08 10.02
C ILE A 2 16.28 -10.69 9.21
N LYS A 3 16.84 -9.97 8.22
CA LYS A 3 18.00 -10.43 7.43
C LYS A 3 19.19 -10.86 8.30
N THR A 4 19.50 -10.05 9.32
CA THR A 4 20.55 -10.36 10.30
C THR A 4 20.24 -11.65 11.06
N ARG A 5 19.01 -11.81 11.56
CA ARG A 5 18.62 -12.99 12.31
C ARG A 5 18.62 -14.27 11.47
N MET A 6 18.23 -14.16 10.20
CA MET A 6 18.33 -15.26 9.24
C MET A 6 19.79 -15.68 9.06
N GLN A 7 20.71 -14.74 8.87
CA GLN A 7 22.13 -15.01 8.75
C GLN A 7 22.69 -15.70 10.01
N GLU A 8 22.40 -15.17 11.20
CA GLU A 8 22.84 -15.76 12.47
C GLU A 8 22.41 -17.23 12.64
N ILE A 9 21.17 -17.54 12.25
CA ILE A 9 20.63 -18.90 12.32
C ILE A 9 21.34 -19.80 11.30
N ILE A 10 21.53 -19.31 10.07
CA ILE A 10 22.22 -20.04 9.00
C ILE A 10 23.65 -20.37 9.42
N ASP A 11 24.38 -19.40 9.98
CA ASP A 11 25.75 -19.58 10.44
C ASP A 11 25.84 -20.65 11.55
N GLY A 12 24.91 -20.60 12.52
CA GLY A 12 24.83 -21.59 13.60
C GLY A 12 24.53 -23.01 13.11
N ILE A 13 23.65 -23.15 12.12
CA ILE A 13 23.35 -24.45 11.49
C ILE A 13 24.58 -24.95 10.71
N GLY A 14 25.23 -24.11 9.90
CA GLY A 14 26.44 -24.47 9.18
C GLY A 14 27.54 -24.98 10.11
N GLN A 15 27.77 -24.27 11.22
CA GLN A 15 28.75 -24.67 12.24
C GLN A 15 28.38 -26.01 12.91
N THR A 16 27.11 -26.21 13.24
CA THR A 16 26.64 -27.43 13.95
C THR A 16 26.90 -28.71 13.14
N PHE A 17 26.75 -28.63 11.81
CA PHE A 17 26.86 -29.80 10.93
C PHE A 17 28.15 -29.84 10.10
N GLY A 18 29.07 -28.89 10.30
CA GLY A 18 30.31 -28.80 9.52
C GLY A 18 30.08 -28.50 8.03
N ALA A 19 29.01 -27.76 7.71
CA ALA A 19 28.63 -27.41 6.35
C ALA A 19 28.87 -25.91 6.07
N THR A 20 29.11 -25.57 4.81
CA THR A 20 29.08 -24.18 4.33
C THR A 20 27.71 -23.91 3.69
N ILE A 21 27.05 -22.84 4.11
CA ILE A 21 25.75 -22.41 3.55
C ILE A 21 25.94 -21.02 2.95
N GLU A 22 25.62 -20.88 1.66
CA GLU A 22 25.59 -19.58 0.98
C GLU A 22 24.21 -18.94 1.13
N PHE A 23 24.17 -17.69 1.59
CA PHE A 23 22.93 -16.92 1.79
C PHE A 23 22.88 -15.71 0.84
N ASP A 24 22.21 -15.88 -0.30
CA ASP A 24 21.86 -14.78 -1.22
C ASP A 24 20.47 -14.23 -0.85
N TYR A 25 20.44 -13.06 -0.21
CA TYR A 25 19.20 -12.37 0.15
C TYR A 25 19.01 -11.11 -0.68
N ARG A 26 17.91 -11.07 -1.43
CA ARG A 26 17.51 -9.93 -2.25
C ARG A 26 16.37 -9.17 -1.58
N ASP A 27 16.62 -7.92 -1.27
CA ASP A 27 15.61 -7.02 -0.73
C ASP A 27 14.55 -6.72 -1.82
N GLY A 28 13.28 -6.87 -1.45
CA GLY A 28 12.13 -6.52 -2.29
C GLY A 28 11.77 -5.03 -2.17
N TYR A 29 10.51 -4.71 -2.46
CA TYR A 29 10.02 -3.34 -2.26
C TYR A 29 10.07 -2.93 -0.79
N PRO A 30 10.50 -1.69 -0.48
CA PRO A 30 10.35 -1.16 0.86
C PRO A 30 8.87 -1.03 1.23
N PRO A 31 8.54 -0.90 2.52
CA PRO A 31 7.17 -0.65 2.94
C PRO A 31 6.66 0.70 2.38
N THR A 32 5.43 0.73 1.87
CA THR A 32 4.75 1.96 1.46
C THR A 32 4.30 2.72 2.70
N ILE A 33 5.03 3.77 3.06
CA ILE A 33 4.75 4.59 4.25
C ILE A 33 4.25 5.96 3.79
N ASN A 34 3.00 6.27 4.16
CA ASN A 34 2.43 7.58 3.90
C ASN A 34 3.01 8.63 4.86
N ALA A 35 3.42 9.77 4.32
CA ALA A 35 3.82 10.91 5.13
C ALA A 35 2.58 11.52 5.81
N VAL A 36 2.66 11.78 7.12
CA VAL A 36 1.54 12.30 7.93
C VAL A 36 0.91 13.54 7.29
N ALA A 37 1.72 14.53 6.92
CA ALA A 37 1.22 15.77 6.32
C ALA A 37 0.54 15.55 4.95
N ALA A 38 1.02 14.60 4.13
CA ALA A 38 0.40 14.28 2.85
C ALA A 38 -0.93 13.53 3.05
N PHE A 39 -0.96 12.62 4.02
CA PHE A 39 -2.17 11.91 4.43
C PHE A 39 -3.26 12.84 4.95
N GLU A 40 -2.93 13.79 5.82
CA GLU A 40 -3.90 14.73 6.38
C GLU A 40 -4.55 15.61 5.31
N LYS A 41 -3.75 16.10 4.36
CA LYS A 41 -4.25 16.86 3.19
C LYS A 41 -5.20 16.03 2.34
N LEU A 42 -4.78 14.82 1.99
CA LEU A 42 -5.60 13.90 1.21
C LEU A 42 -6.90 13.54 1.94
N LEU A 43 -6.83 13.25 3.23
CA LEU A 43 -8.00 12.89 4.05
C LEU A 43 -9.01 14.04 4.10
N ALA A 44 -8.54 15.28 4.25
CA ALA A 44 -9.41 16.45 4.25
C ALA A 44 -10.16 16.61 2.91
N SER A 45 -9.46 16.48 1.78
CA SER A 45 -10.07 16.55 0.45
C SER A 45 -11.01 15.35 0.19
N ALA A 46 -10.61 14.14 0.58
CA ALA A 46 -11.43 12.94 0.43
C ALA A 46 -12.75 13.03 1.20
N LYS A 47 -12.73 13.59 2.42
CA LYS A 47 -13.95 13.81 3.23
C LYS A 47 -14.97 14.72 2.55
N LYS A 48 -14.55 15.65 1.69
CA LYS A 48 -15.49 16.48 0.92
C LYS A 48 -16.22 15.69 -0.17
N ILE A 49 -15.63 14.59 -0.64
CA ILE A 49 -16.19 13.74 -1.70
C ILE A 49 -17.02 12.60 -1.14
N VAL A 50 -16.50 11.88 -0.12
CA VAL A 50 -17.13 10.65 0.39
C VAL A 50 -17.55 10.72 1.85
N GLY A 51 -17.43 11.88 2.51
CA GLY A 51 -17.80 12.07 3.91
C GLY A 51 -17.07 11.09 4.85
N ASP A 52 -17.84 10.41 5.69
CA ASP A 52 -17.34 9.41 6.65
C ASP A 52 -16.80 8.13 5.99
N GLY A 53 -16.93 7.98 4.66
CA GLY A 53 -16.29 6.91 3.91
C GLY A 53 -14.76 7.07 3.80
N ALA A 54 -14.20 8.24 4.11
CA ALA A 54 -12.77 8.49 4.11
C ALA A 54 -12.13 8.24 5.48
N GLY A 55 -11.07 7.43 5.53
CA GLY A 55 -10.41 7.08 6.78
C GLY A 55 -9.06 6.40 6.60
N TYR A 56 -8.58 5.79 7.68
CA TYR A 56 -7.33 5.01 7.65
C TYR A 56 -7.52 3.75 6.81
N PRO A 57 -6.52 3.39 5.98
CA PRO A 57 -6.56 2.16 5.22
C PRO A 57 -6.42 0.95 6.15
N TYR A 58 -6.90 -0.20 5.70
CA TYR A 58 -6.50 -1.47 6.30
C TYR A 58 -5.03 -1.76 5.97
N LEU A 59 -4.36 -2.55 6.81
CA LEU A 59 -3.00 -3.00 6.53
C LEU A 59 -3.01 -4.12 5.49
N SER A 60 -2.26 -3.92 4.40
CA SER A 60 -2.07 -4.91 3.34
C SER A 60 -0.72 -5.61 3.50
N MET A 61 -0.67 -6.90 3.17
CA MET A 61 0.58 -7.66 3.04
C MET A 61 1.21 -7.53 1.65
N GLY A 62 0.55 -6.83 0.71
CA GLY A 62 1.07 -6.60 -0.64
C GLY A 62 2.22 -5.60 -0.66
N GLY A 63 3.18 -5.81 -1.56
CA GLY A 63 4.23 -4.84 -1.88
C GLY A 63 3.78 -3.90 -3.00
N GLU A 64 4.12 -2.62 -2.90
CA GLU A 64 3.73 -1.58 -3.86
C GLU A 64 4.96 -0.71 -4.17
N ASP A 65 5.26 -0.51 -5.45
CA ASP A 65 6.49 0.17 -5.90
C ASP A 65 6.41 1.69 -5.70
N PHE A 66 5.22 2.23 -5.43
CA PHE A 66 5.03 3.61 -4.98
C PHE A 66 5.91 3.95 -3.75
N SER A 67 6.24 2.94 -2.95
CA SER A 67 7.17 3.05 -1.83
C SER A 67 8.50 3.72 -2.19
N TYR A 68 9.02 3.53 -3.41
CA TYR A 68 10.24 4.21 -3.86
C TYR A 68 10.07 5.72 -4.02
N TYR A 69 8.91 6.20 -4.49
CA TYR A 69 8.61 7.63 -4.55
C TYR A 69 8.46 8.22 -3.16
N ALA A 70 7.73 7.53 -2.28
CA ALA A 70 7.49 7.95 -0.90
C ALA A 70 8.79 8.08 -0.07
N GLN A 71 9.85 7.34 -0.42
CA GLN A 71 11.18 7.49 0.19
C GLN A 71 11.92 8.76 -0.24
N LYS A 72 11.55 9.37 -1.37
CA LYS A 72 12.22 10.56 -1.92
C LYS A 72 11.49 11.85 -1.60
N VAL A 73 10.17 11.80 -1.58
CA VAL A 73 9.32 12.98 -1.38
C VAL A 73 8.12 12.60 -0.51
N PRO A 74 7.67 13.46 0.42
CA PRO A 74 6.48 13.18 1.22
C PRO A 74 5.27 12.90 0.33
N GLY A 75 4.81 11.65 0.29
CA GLY A 75 3.71 11.19 -0.54
C GLY A 75 2.64 10.46 0.28
N CYS A 76 1.46 10.30 -0.31
CA CYS A 76 0.38 9.48 0.23
C CYS A 76 -0.20 8.59 -0.87
N PHE A 77 -0.11 7.28 -0.67
CA PHE A 77 -0.82 6.25 -1.42
C PHE A 77 -2.10 5.88 -0.68
N PHE A 78 -3.21 5.70 -1.40
CA PHE A 78 -4.50 5.42 -0.79
C PHE A 78 -5.34 4.49 -1.65
N PHE A 79 -6.24 3.76 -0.98
CA PHE A 79 -7.17 2.85 -1.64
C PHE A 79 -8.49 3.56 -1.96
N ILE A 80 -9.09 3.16 -3.08
CA ILE A 80 -10.49 3.45 -3.38
C ILE A 80 -11.28 2.16 -3.22
N GLY A 81 -12.33 2.21 -2.40
CA GLY A 81 -13.28 1.10 -2.28
C GLY A 81 -13.96 0.84 -3.63
N SER A 82 -13.76 -0.35 -4.17
CA SER A 82 -14.23 -0.73 -5.53
C SER A 82 -14.85 -2.13 -5.56
N ALA A 83 -15.17 -2.71 -4.40
CA ALA A 83 -15.78 -4.04 -4.35
C ALA A 83 -17.20 -3.99 -4.95
N PRO A 84 -17.57 -4.91 -5.86
CA PRO A 84 -18.95 -5.02 -6.37
C PRO A 84 -19.94 -5.29 -5.24
N GLU A 85 -21.08 -4.58 -5.25
CA GLU A 85 -22.14 -4.74 -4.23
C GLU A 85 -22.90 -6.06 -4.35
N ASP A 86 -22.94 -6.64 -5.55
CA ASP A 86 -23.68 -7.87 -5.87
C ASP A 86 -22.87 -9.16 -5.60
N LYS A 87 -21.64 -9.03 -5.08
CA LYS A 87 -20.74 -10.15 -4.80
C LYS A 87 -20.36 -10.22 -3.32
N PRO A 88 -20.12 -11.42 -2.77
CA PRO A 88 -19.62 -11.55 -1.42
C PRO A 88 -18.30 -10.77 -1.24
N PHE A 89 -18.14 -10.14 -0.08
CA PHE A 89 -16.93 -9.38 0.23
C PHE A 89 -15.66 -10.22 0.02
N ARG A 90 -14.67 -9.65 -0.69
CA ARG A 90 -13.39 -10.29 -1.06
C ARG A 90 -13.49 -11.52 -1.98
N SER A 91 -14.63 -11.77 -2.61
CA SER A 91 -14.77 -12.88 -3.57
C SER A 91 -14.11 -12.63 -4.94
N VAL A 92 -13.78 -11.38 -5.27
CA VAL A 92 -13.11 -10.99 -6.52
C VAL A 92 -11.82 -10.20 -6.25
N PRO A 93 -10.85 -10.78 -5.52
CA PRO A 93 -9.65 -10.04 -5.12
C PRO A 93 -8.71 -9.77 -6.30
N HIS A 94 -7.78 -8.84 -6.12
CA HIS A 94 -6.70 -8.59 -7.09
C HIS A 94 -5.99 -9.89 -7.49
N HIS A 95 -5.56 -9.96 -8.76
CA HIS A 95 -4.87 -11.11 -9.36
C HIS A 95 -5.68 -12.40 -9.54
N CYS A 96 -7.00 -12.40 -9.30
CA CYS A 96 -7.86 -13.52 -9.69
C CYS A 96 -8.37 -13.40 -11.13
N SER A 97 -8.60 -14.54 -11.80
CA SER A 97 -9.12 -14.58 -13.19
C SER A 97 -10.53 -14.00 -13.34
N HIS A 98 -11.27 -13.93 -12.23
CA HIS A 98 -12.60 -13.35 -12.12
C HIS A 98 -12.58 -12.05 -11.29
N PHE A 99 -11.44 -11.36 -11.22
CA PHE A 99 -11.34 -10.02 -10.64
C PHE A 99 -12.38 -9.10 -11.27
N ASP A 100 -13.00 -8.25 -10.45
CA ASP A 100 -14.05 -7.34 -10.88
C ASP A 100 -14.15 -6.16 -9.92
N ILE A 101 -14.69 -5.04 -10.41
CA ILE A 101 -14.83 -3.80 -9.66
C ILE A 101 -16.18 -3.12 -9.91
N ASP A 102 -16.62 -2.34 -8.92
CA ASP A 102 -17.63 -1.31 -9.12
C ASP A 102 -17.01 -0.06 -9.76
N GLU A 103 -17.39 0.22 -11.02
CA GLU A 103 -16.84 1.32 -11.81
C GLU A 103 -17.16 2.72 -11.24
N ARG A 104 -18.12 2.86 -10.31
CA ARG A 104 -18.33 4.13 -9.59
C ARG A 104 -17.06 4.58 -8.86
N ALA A 105 -16.17 3.64 -8.51
CA ALA A 105 -14.85 3.93 -7.95
C ALA A 105 -13.99 4.84 -8.84
N LEU A 106 -14.16 4.79 -10.18
CA LEU A 106 -13.42 5.65 -11.11
C LEU A 106 -13.79 7.13 -10.91
N LEU A 107 -15.08 7.41 -10.73
CA LEU A 107 -15.57 8.77 -10.47
C LEU A 107 -15.15 9.24 -9.07
N VAL A 108 -15.22 8.37 -8.06
CA VAL A 108 -14.81 8.69 -6.70
C VAL A 108 -13.31 9.03 -6.65
N GLY A 109 -12.46 8.16 -7.20
CA GLY A 109 -11.01 8.37 -7.19
C GLY A 109 -10.58 9.64 -7.92
N SER A 110 -11.12 9.88 -9.11
CA SER A 110 -10.82 11.11 -9.88
C SER A 110 -11.32 12.37 -9.17
N SER A 111 -12.52 12.36 -8.59
CA SER A 111 -13.06 13.48 -7.81
C SER A 111 -12.18 13.82 -6.61
N ILE A 112 -11.64 12.82 -5.90
CA ILE A 112 -10.72 13.05 -4.78
C ILE A 112 -9.43 13.74 -5.26
N PHE A 113 -8.86 13.31 -6.39
CA PHE A 113 -7.66 13.96 -6.94
C PHE A 113 -7.93 15.41 -7.38
N VAL A 114 -9.05 15.68 -8.05
CA VAL A 114 -9.43 17.04 -8.44
C VAL A 114 -9.61 17.92 -7.21
N GLN A 115 -10.35 17.45 -6.21
CA GLN A 115 -10.56 18.19 -4.96
C GLN A 115 -9.24 18.46 -4.22
N LEU A 116 -8.31 17.50 -4.22
CA LEU A 116 -6.98 17.69 -3.64
C LEU A 116 -6.21 18.81 -4.36
N ILE A 117 -6.26 18.83 -5.70
CA ILE A 117 -5.60 19.88 -6.48
C ILE A 117 -6.23 21.25 -6.20
N GLU A 118 -7.56 21.35 -6.17
CA GLU A 118 -8.27 22.59 -5.81
C GLU A 118 -7.84 23.10 -4.43
N ASP A 119 -7.84 22.21 -3.43
CA ASP A 119 -7.52 22.56 -2.05
C ASP A 119 -6.07 23.03 -1.88
N GLN A 120 -5.15 22.49 -2.68
CA GLN A 120 -3.71 22.75 -2.53
C GLN A 120 -3.16 23.85 -3.44
N LEU A 121 -3.75 24.06 -4.63
CA LEU A 121 -3.16 24.90 -5.67
C LEU A 121 -4.06 26.04 -6.17
N MET A 122 -5.36 26.04 -5.85
CA MET A 122 -6.31 27.03 -6.38
C MET A 122 -6.84 28.01 -5.32
N GLN A 123 -6.03 28.29 -4.29
CA GLN A 123 -6.32 29.33 -3.29
C GLN A 123 -5.97 30.73 -3.80
#